data_AF-A0A258AUL4-F1
#
_entry.id   AF-A0A258AUL4-F1
#
_cell.length_a   1.000
_cell.length_b   1.000
_cell.length_c   1.000
_cell.angle_alpha   90.00
_cell.angle_beta   90.00
_cell.angle_gamma   90.00
#
_symmetry.space_group_name_H-M   'P 1'
#
loop_
_entity.id
_entity.type
_entity.pdbx_description
1 polymer ?
#
loop_
_entity_poly.entity_id
_entity_poly.type
_entity_poly.pdbx_seq_one_letter_code
_entity_poly.pdbx_strand_id
1 'polypeptide(L)'
;MRSPADIDKIQSFMAALGRTVKGAGRDYPTEGATALLYGWRSSTIDVDLKADPEPAGFFEAIAAIKDSLDVNIELAAQDQCIPELPGWRDRSSFIAKHGLQDFFHYDIYSQALAKIERGHDQ
;
A
#
# COMPACT_ATOMS: atom_id res chain seq x y z
N MET A 1 19.74 2.15 3.35
CA MET A 1 18.73 1.09 3.20
C MET A 1 17.91 1.09 4.48
N ARG A 2 16.58 1.17 4.39
CA ARG A 2 15.70 1.21 5.57
C ARG A 2 15.50 -0.21 6.11
N SER A 3 15.14 -0.35 7.38
CA SER A 3 14.86 -1.67 7.93
C SER A 3 13.52 -2.23 7.42
N PRO A 4 13.36 -3.56 7.30
CA PRO A 4 12.10 -4.16 6.86
C PRO A 4 10.89 -3.66 7.65
N ALA A 5 9.73 -3.61 6.99
CA ALA A 5 8.46 -3.31 7.61
C ALA A 5 7.86 -4.56 8.24
N ASP A 6 7.46 -4.48 9.51
CA ASP A 6 6.60 -5.44 10.19
C ASP A 6 5.17 -4.89 10.30
N ILE A 7 4.28 -5.61 11.01
CA ILE A 7 2.90 -5.20 11.20
C ILE A 7 2.78 -3.85 11.93
N ASP A 8 3.63 -3.62 12.93
CA ASP A 8 3.59 -2.41 13.75
C ASP A 8 4.00 -1.18 12.93
N LYS A 9 5.00 -1.33 12.05
CA LYS A 9 5.41 -0.29 11.11
C LYS A 9 4.33 0.02 10.07
N ILE A 10 3.69 -1.00 9.49
CA ILE A 10 2.62 -0.76 8.50
C ILE A 10 1.43 -0.05 9.17
N GLN A 11 1.03 -0.46 10.38
CA GLN A 11 -0.03 0.22 11.12
C GLN A 11 0.35 1.65 11.51
N SER A 12 1.60 1.86 11.93
CA SER A 12 2.13 3.19 12.24
C SER A 12 2.17 4.09 11.01
N PHE A 13 2.53 3.54 9.85
CA PHE A 13 2.49 4.22 8.56
C PHE A 13 1.07 4.66 8.21
N MET A 14 0.09 3.75 8.22
CA MET A 14 -1.31 4.08 7.89
C MET A 14 -1.86 5.17 8.82
N ALA A 15 -1.57 5.07 10.11
CA ALA A 15 -1.96 6.06 11.10
C ALA A 15 -1.26 7.41 10.89
N ALA A 16 0.04 7.41 10.53
CA ALA A 16 0.79 8.64 10.25
C ALA A 16 0.30 9.33 8.98
N LEU A 17 0.02 8.58 7.93
CA LEU A 17 -0.52 9.10 6.67
C LEU A 17 -1.87 9.77 6.92
N GLY A 18 -2.80 9.08 7.58
CA GLY A 18 -4.13 9.60 7.90
C GLY A 18 -4.14 10.84 8.82
N ARG A 19 -3.07 11.07 9.59
CA ARG A 19 -2.88 12.31 10.37
C ARG A 19 -2.30 13.46 9.55
N THR A 20 -1.54 13.16 8.50
CA THR A 20 -0.71 14.14 7.80
C THR A 20 -1.40 14.71 6.56
N VAL A 21 -2.05 13.86 5.77
CA VAL A 21 -2.72 14.30 4.53
C VAL A 21 -4.04 15.02 4.83
N LYS A 22 -4.32 16.09 4.08
CA LYS A 22 -5.52 16.92 4.25
C LYS A 22 -6.43 16.73 3.06
N GLY A 23 -7.21 15.66 3.08
CA GLY A 23 -8.17 15.33 2.03
C GLY A 23 -8.73 13.94 2.23
N ALA A 24 -9.89 13.65 1.64
CA ALA A 24 -10.37 12.28 1.54
C ALA A 24 -9.58 11.55 0.44
N GLY A 25 -9.16 10.32 0.71
CA GLY A 25 -8.43 9.50 -0.24
C GLY A 25 -8.63 8.02 0.07
N ARG A 26 -8.27 7.20 -0.92
CA ARG A 26 -8.24 5.74 -0.75
C ARG A 26 -6.85 5.24 -1.10
N ASP A 27 -6.30 4.50 -0.16
CA ASP A 27 -4.96 3.96 -0.21
C ASP A 27 -5.04 2.43 -0.33
N TYR A 28 -4.28 1.87 -1.26
CA TYR A 28 -4.30 0.45 -1.58
C TYR A 28 -2.92 -0.18 -1.39
N PRO A 29 -2.62 -0.72 -0.19
CA PRO A 29 -1.42 -1.52 0.00
C PRO A 29 -1.40 -2.72 -0.95
N THR A 30 -0.23 -3.00 -1.52
CA THR A 30 -0.06 -4.06 -2.50
C THR A 30 1.00 -5.07 -2.08
N GLU A 31 1.06 -6.20 -2.78
CA GLU A 31 2.07 -7.27 -2.68
C GLU A 31 2.47 -7.65 -1.24
N GLY A 32 3.72 -7.34 -0.86
CA GLY A 32 4.29 -7.69 0.43
C GLY A 32 3.52 -7.06 1.60
N ALA A 33 3.04 -5.82 1.44
CA ALA A 33 2.24 -5.15 2.45
C ALA A 33 0.87 -5.82 2.61
N THR A 34 0.21 -6.21 1.51
CA THR A 34 -1.03 -6.99 1.56
C THR A 34 -0.80 -8.33 2.28
N ALA A 35 0.23 -9.09 1.91
CA ALA A 35 0.52 -10.39 2.52
C ALA A 35 0.83 -10.28 4.02
N LEU A 36 1.51 -9.20 4.43
CA LEU A 36 1.80 -8.91 5.82
C LEU A 36 0.52 -8.58 6.61
N LEU A 37 -0.36 -7.75 6.06
CA LEU A 37 -1.64 -7.37 6.67
C LEU A 37 -2.61 -8.55 6.83
N TYR A 38 -2.54 -9.55 5.93
CA TYR A 38 -3.26 -10.83 6.09
C TYR A 38 -2.59 -11.81 7.05
N GLY A 39 -1.39 -11.51 7.56
CA GLY A 39 -0.62 -12.41 8.43
C GLY A 39 0.03 -13.58 7.71
N TRP A 40 0.20 -13.54 6.39
CA TRP A 40 0.87 -14.60 5.61
C TRP A 40 2.39 -14.56 5.75
N ARG A 41 2.93 -13.40 6.11
CA ARG A 41 4.36 -13.17 6.36
C ARG A 41 4.55 -12.20 7.51
N SER A 42 5.69 -12.25 8.17
CA SER A 42 6.01 -11.40 9.33
C SER A 42 6.62 -10.05 8.97
N SER A 43 7.25 -9.92 7.80
CA SER A 43 7.89 -8.67 7.36
C SER A 43 7.97 -8.52 5.85
N THR A 44 8.04 -7.29 5.33
CA THR A 44 8.28 -6.94 3.91
C THR A 44 9.43 -5.92 3.77
N ILE A 45 10.16 -5.95 2.65
CA ILE A 45 11.24 -4.99 2.40
C ILE A 45 10.62 -3.62 2.13
N ASP A 46 9.64 -3.61 1.24
CA ASP A 46 8.95 -2.42 0.78
C ASP A 46 7.45 -2.48 1.12
N VAL A 47 6.90 -1.31 1.42
CA VAL A 47 5.47 -1.07 1.55
C VAL A 47 5.00 -0.45 0.24
N ASP A 48 4.51 -1.30 -0.66
CA ASP A 48 3.96 -0.86 -1.95
C ASP A 48 2.55 -0.32 -1.78
N LEU A 49 2.27 0.81 -2.41
CA LEU A 49 1.04 1.56 -2.22
C LEU A 49 0.57 2.23 -3.52
N LYS A 50 -0.73 2.16 -3.78
CA LYS A 50 -1.44 3.04 -4.73
C LYS A 50 -2.38 3.96 -3.97
N ALA A 51 -2.43 5.24 -4.29
CA ALA A 51 -3.54 6.11 -3.86
C ALA A 51 -4.44 6.41 -5.05
N ASP A 52 -5.75 6.27 -4.88
CA ASP A 52 -6.73 6.53 -5.93
C ASP A 52 -8.13 6.85 -5.38
N PRO A 53 -8.52 8.14 -5.34
CA PRO A 53 -7.73 9.31 -5.77
C PRO A 53 -6.58 9.63 -4.79
N GLU A 54 -5.51 10.24 -5.31
CA GLU A 54 -4.39 10.75 -4.50
C GLU A 54 -4.83 11.98 -3.67
N PRO A 55 -4.70 11.96 -2.33
CA PRO A 55 -5.10 13.08 -1.50
C PRO A 55 -4.09 14.24 -1.56
N ALA A 56 -4.53 15.45 -1.24
CA ALA A 56 -3.64 16.61 -1.20
C ALA A 56 -2.53 16.44 -0.13
N GLY A 57 -1.27 16.69 -0.54
CA GLY A 57 -0.09 16.54 0.32
C GLY A 57 0.41 15.10 0.46
N PHE A 58 -0.10 14.16 -0.33
CA PHE A 58 0.25 12.73 -0.25
C PHE A 58 1.74 12.47 -0.43
N PHE A 59 2.35 13.02 -1.49
CA PHE A 59 3.76 12.77 -1.80
C PHE A 59 4.70 13.33 -0.73
N GLU A 60 4.42 14.55 -0.26
CA GLU A 60 5.20 15.19 0.81
C GLU A 60 5.05 14.42 2.13
N ALA A 61 3.84 13.94 2.44
CA ALA A 61 3.59 13.11 3.61
C ALA A 61 4.38 11.80 3.53
N ILE A 62 4.35 11.09 2.40
CA ILE A 62 5.13 9.87 2.22
C ILE A 62 6.62 10.13 2.40
N ALA A 63 7.17 11.17 1.76
CA ALA A 63 8.58 11.50 1.89
C ALA A 63 8.99 11.69 3.36
N ALA A 64 8.22 12.46 4.12
CA ALA A 64 8.48 12.68 5.55
C ALA A 64 8.30 11.41 6.39
N ILE A 65 7.26 10.62 6.12
CA ILE A 65 6.93 9.43 6.91
C ILE A 65 7.99 8.33 6.73
N LYS A 66 8.47 8.11 5.48
CA LYS A 66 9.55 7.16 5.17
C LYS A 66 10.77 7.35 6.06
N ASP A 67 11.13 8.60 6.33
CA ASP A 67 12.27 8.94 7.18
C ASP A 67 11.93 8.79 8.67
N SER A 68 10.77 9.25 9.10
CA SER A 68 10.37 9.22 10.51
C SER A 68 10.15 7.80 11.07
N LEU A 69 9.70 6.86 10.24
CA LEU A 69 9.36 5.49 10.66
C LEU A 69 10.39 4.44 10.25
N ASP A 70 11.48 4.85 9.59
CA ASP A 70 12.48 3.94 9.00
C ASP A 70 11.82 2.80 8.21
N VAL A 71 10.97 3.17 7.25
CA VAL A 71 10.24 2.25 6.37
C VAL A 71 10.38 2.67 4.90
N ASN A 72 10.65 1.74 4.00
CA ASN A 72 10.61 2.05 2.56
C ASN A 72 9.18 1.93 2.05
N ILE A 73 8.67 3.01 1.46
CA ILE A 73 7.34 3.06 0.84
C ILE A 73 7.55 3.33 -0.64
N GLU A 74 6.95 2.51 -1.49
CA GLU A 74 7.05 2.64 -2.94
C GLU A 74 5.67 2.83 -3.55
N LEU A 75 5.59 3.74 -4.53
CA LEU A 75 4.36 3.98 -5.28
C LEU A 75 4.28 3.00 -6.44
N ALA A 76 4.17 1.72 -6.06
CA ALA A 76 4.16 0.58 -6.94
C ALA A 76 2.81 -0.13 -6.84
N ALA A 77 2.22 -0.43 -8.00
CA ALA A 77 0.90 -1.02 -8.10
C ALA A 77 0.79 -1.93 -9.31
N GLN A 78 -0.18 -2.84 -9.26
CA GLN A 78 -0.32 -3.91 -10.26
C GLN A 78 -0.65 -3.37 -11.65
N ASP A 79 -1.31 -2.22 -11.73
CA ASP A 79 -1.67 -1.57 -12.99
C ASP A 79 -0.48 -1.00 -13.78
N GLN A 80 0.71 -1.00 -13.17
CA GLN A 80 1.97 -0.69 -13.85
C GLN A 80 2.57 -1.89 -14.59
N CYS A 81 2.05 -3.10 -14.34
CA CYS A 81 2.50 -4.34 -14.96
C CYS A 81 1.44 -4.96 -15.88
N ILE A 82 0.17 -4.92 -15.46
CA ILE A 82 -0.98 -5.43 -16.22
C ILE A 82 -2.06 -4.34 -16.34
N PRO A 83 -2.99 -4.41 -17.30
CA PRO A 83 -4.13 -3.48 -17.31
C PRO A 83 -4.99 -3.58 -16.04
N GLU A 84 -5.58 -2.47 -15.59
CA GLU A 84 -6.55 -2.48 -14.50
C GLU A 84 -7.70 -3.45 -14.81
N LEU A 85 -7.99 -4.36 -13.88
CA LEU A 85 -9.12 -5.26 -14.03
C LEU A 85 -10.44 -4.50 -13.77
N PRO A 86 -11.47 -4.67 -14.62
CA PRO A 86 -12.78 -4.07 -14.37
C PRO A 86 -13.30 -4.40 -12.98
N GLY A 87 -13.77 -3.39 -12.24
CA GLY A 87 -14.33 -3.56 -10.88
C GLY A 87 -13.32 -3.85 -9.77
N TRP A 88 -12.01 -3.64 -9.99
CA TRP A 88 -10.99 -3.90 -8.97
C TRP A 88 -11.26 -3.14 -7.65
N ARG A 89 -11.70 -1.89 -7.74
CA ARG A 89 -12.03 -1.04 -6.57
C ARG A 89 -13.17 -1.61 -5.72
N ASP A 90 -14.15 -2.23 -6.34
CA ASP A 90 -15.31 -2.81 -5.64
C ASP A 90 -14.95 -4.15 -4.97
N ARG A 91 -13.95 -4.85 -5.51
CA ARG A 91 -13.42 -6.11 -4.94
C ARG A 91 -12.35 -5.88 -3.86
N SER A 92 -11.78 -4.69 -3.80
CA SER A 92 -10.78 -4.32 -2.80
C SER A 92 -11.35 -4.39 -1.39
N SER A 93 -10.79 -5.27 -0.56
CA SER A 93 -11.23 -5.50 0.83
C SER A 93 -10.77 -4.40 1.77
N PHE A 94 -11.67 -3.88 2.61
CA PHE A 94 -11.35 -2.86 3.61
C PHE A 94 -10.35 -3.37 4.66
N ILE A 95 -9.39 -2.52 5.03
CA ILE A 95 -8.40 -2.76 6.08
C ILE A 95 -8.71 -1.90 7.30
N ALA A 96 -8.67 -0.57 7.14
CA ALA A 96 -8.76 0.39 8.23
C ALA A 96 -9.11 1.78 7.71
N LYS A 97 -9.52 2.67 8.63
CA LYS A 97 -9.69 4.10 8.36
C LYS A 97 -8.86 4.90 9.35
N HIS A 98 -8.05 5.83 8.84
CA HIS A 98 -7.29 6.77 9.64
C HIS A 98 -7.54 8.20 9.15
N GLY A 99 -8.18 9.01 9.99
CA GLY A 99 -8.60 10.36 9.59
C GLY A 99 -9.54 10.31 8.40
N LEU A 100 -9.15 10.96 7.31
CA LEU A 100 -9.90 11.01 6.05
C LEU A 100 -9.44 9.96 5.02
N GLN A 101 -8.46 9.12 5.37
CA GLN A 101 -7.95 8.06 4.50
C GLN A 101 -8.60 6.73 4.82
N ASP A 102 -9.12 6.07 3.79
CA ASP A 102 -9.61 4.71 3.85
C ASP A 102 -8.59 3.77 3.19
N PHE A 103 -8.18 2.71 3.89
CA PHE A 103 -7.22 1.73 3.42
C PHE A 103 -7.93 0.45 2.98
N PHE A 104 -7.62 -0.04 1.79
CA PHE A 104 -8.14 -1.28 1.24
C PHE A 104 -7.02 -2.12 0.65
N HIS A 105 -7.09 -3.45 0.67
CA HIS A 105 -6.17 -4.24 -0.14
C HIS A 105 -6.38 -3.91 -1.62
N TYR A 106 -5.30 -3.76 -2.40
CA TYR A 106 -5.46 -3.78 -3.85
C TYR A 106 -6.07 -5.12 -4.28
N ASP A 107 -6.86 -5.13 -5.36
CA ASP A 107 -7.60 -6.32 -5.80
C ASP A 107 -6.70 -7.56 -5.88
N ILE A 108 -7.05 -8.60 -5.13
CA ILE A 108 -6.21 -9.80 -4.95
C ILE A 108 -6.00 -10.53 -6.29
N TYR A 109 -6.98 -10.49 -7.19
CA TYR A 109 -6.84 -11.05 -8.54
C TYR A 109 -5.76 -10.32 -9.35
N SER A 110 -5.80 -8.99 -9.35
CA SER A 110 -4.76 -8.20 -10.00
C SER A 110 -3.38 -8.44 -9.39
N GLN A 111 -3.28 -8.58 -8.06
CA GLN A 111 -2.01 -8.89 -7.38
C GLN A 111 -1.45 -10.25 -7.84
N ALA A 112 -2.30 -11.27 -7.87
CA ALA A 112 -1.90 -12.60 -8.33
C ALA A 112 -1.49 -12.61 -9.81
N LEU A 113 -2.29 -11.99 -10.68
CA LEU A 113 -2.00 -11.94 -12.12
C LEU A 113 -0.71 -11.16 -12.42
N ALA A 114 -0.49 -10.02 -11.77
CA ALA A 114 0.72 -9.24 -11.96
C ALA A 114 1.98 -9.97 -11.46
N LYS A 115 1.84 -10.83 -10.45
CA LYS A 115 2.95 -11.69 -10.00
C LYS A 115 3.23 -12.83 -10.99
N ILE A 116 2.18 -13.41 -11.57
CA ILE A 116 2.32 -14.42 -12.64
C ILE A 116 3.00 -13.80 -13.87
N GLU A 117 2.57 -12.62 -14.30
CA GLU A 117 3.12 -11.93 -15.48
C GLU A 117 4.61 -11.60 -15.33
N ARG A 118 5.04 -11.16 -14.15
CA ARG A 118 6.46 -10.88 -13.87
C ARG A 118 7.32 -12.14 -13.72
N GLY A 119 6.69 -13.30 -13.49
CA GLY A 119 7.39 -14.54 -13.19
C GLY A 119 8.00 -14.58 -11.79
N HIS A 120 8.57 -15.73 -11.45
CA HIS A 120 9.19 -16.02 -10.14
C HIS A 120 10.72 -15.84 -10.12
N ASP A 121 11.33 -15.55 -11.27
CA ASP A 121 12.79 -15.51 -11.42
C ASP A 121 13.43 -14.23 -10.83
N GLN A 122 12.62 -13.38 -10.18
CA GLN A 122 13.00 -12.21 -9.41
C GLN A 122 12.60 -12.33 -7.94
#